data_AF-A0A8X7VNE9-F1
#
_entry.id   AF-A0A8X7VNE9-F1
#
_cell.length_a   1.000
_cell.length_b   1.000
_cell.length_c   1.000
_cell.angle_alpha   90.00
_cell.angle_beta   90.00
_cell.angle_gamma   90.00
#
_symmetry.space_group_name_H-M   'P 1'
#
loop_
_entity.id
_entity.type
_entity.pdbx_description
1 polymer ?
#
loop_
_entity_poly.entity_id
_entity_poly.type
_entity_poly.pdbx_seq_one_letter_code
_entity_poly.pdbx_strand_id
1 'polypeptide(L)'
;MVSVLSMFVALTIISMNLKIFQATSNVTLHEQSIFDHYKKWMIQFSRVYNDDFEKEMRFKVFKKNLKFIENFNNMGNQSYKLGVNDFTDMTKEEFLATYTGGLRDININVTSLPKVVHQTI
;
A
#
# COMPACT_ATOMS: atom_id res chain seq x y z
N MET A 1 46.51 17.96 17.39
CA MET A 1 46.02 16.56 17.26
C MET A 1 44.57 16.41 17.75
N VAL A 2 44.24 16.82 18.97
CA VAL A 2 42.85 16.75 19.53
C VAL A 2 41.81 17.54 18.70
N SER A 3 42.18 18.75 18.23
CA SER A 3 41.29 19.57 17.37
C SER A 3 40.97 18.90 16.02
N VAL A 4 41.96 18.24 15.40
CA VAL A 4 41.79 17.53 14.12
C VAL A 4 40.86 16.32 14.30
N LEU A 5 41.03 15.55 15.37
CA LEU A 5 40.15 14.42 15.68
C LEU A 5 38.70 14.89 15.94
N SER A 6 38.52 16.01 16.64
CA SER A 6 37.22 16.63 16.88
C SER A 6 36.51 17.01 15.56
N MET A 7 37.24 17.54 14.58
CA MET A 7 36.67 17.86 13.26
C MET A 7 36.17 16.62 12.53
N PHE A 8 36.90 15.50 12.56
CA PHE A 8 36.44 14.25 11.96
C PHE A 8 35.18 13.70 12.63
N VAL A 9 35.07 13.80 13.95
CA VAL A 9 33.86 13.43 14.70
C VAL A 9 32.68 14.33 14.34
N ALA A 10 32.88 15.64 14.22
CA ALA A 10 31.83 16.57 13.80
C ALA A 10 31.33 16.26 12.38
N LEU A 11 32.23 15.95 11.44
CA LEU A 11 31.87 15.61 10.07
C LEU A 11 31.06 14.31 9.98
N THR A 12 31.40 13.29 10.76
CA THR A 12 30.62 12.04 10.76
C THR A 12 29.21 12.27 11.31
N ILE A 13 29.08 13.03 12.40
CA ILE A 13 27.78 13.42 12.96
C ILE A 13 26.95 14.19 11.93
N ILE A 14 27.50 15.22 11.28
CA ILE A 14 26.79 16.01 10.27
C ILE A 14 26.34 15.12 9.10
N SER A 15 27.21 14.24 8.61
CA SER A 15 26.89 13.34 7.50
C SER A 15 25.79 12.32 7.86
N MET A 16 25.76 11.81 9.10
CA MET A 16 24.71 10.92 9.59
C MET A 16 23.37 11.65 9.67
N ASN A 17 23.33 12.86 10.23
CA ASN A 17 22.11 13.67 10.33
C ASN A 17 21.53 13.98 8.95
N LEU A 18 22.37 14.28 7.95
CA LEU A 18 21.92 14.56 6.59
C LEU A 18 21.26 13.33 5.92
N LYS A 19 21.77 12.12 6.17
CA LYS A 19 21.16 10.88 5.67
C LYS A 19 19.81 10.61 6.32
N ILE A 20 19.69 10.83 7.63
CA ILE A 20 18.44 10.68 8.37
C ILE A 20 17.39 11.66 7.85
N PHE A 21 17.76 12.94 7.66
CA PHE A 21 16.86 13.96 7.13
C PHE A 21 16.30 13.61 5.75
N GLN A 22 17.14 13.12 4.84
CA GLN A 22 16.72 12.67 3.51
C GLN A 22 15.78 11.46 3.57
N ALA A 23 16.10 10.46 4.41
CA ALA A 23 15.25 9.29 4.58
C ALA A 23 13.86 9.68 5.10
N THR A 24 13.79 10.52 6.14
CA THR A 24 12.51 11.01 6.69
C THR A 24 11.72 11.81 5.67
N SER A 25 12.37 12.71 4.92
CA SER A 25 11.71 13.53 3.90
C SER A 25 11.08 12.66 2.80
N ASN A 26 11.81 11.66 2.32
CA ASN A 26 11.32 10.75 1.28
C ASN A 26 10.14 9.91 1.77
N VAL A 27 10.21 9.41 3.02
CA VAL A 27 9.09 8.65 3.63
C VAL A 27 7.85 9.53 3.75
N THR A 28 7.98 10.76 4.23
CA THR A 28 6.84 11.69 4.37
C THR A 28 6.22 12.05 3.02
N LEU A 29 7.04 12.37 2.00
CA LEU A 29 6.55 12.68 0.66
C LEU A 29 5.84 11.48 0.01
N HIS A 30 6.40 10.28 0.19
CA HIS A 30 5.78 9.04 -0.29
C HIS A 30 4.43 8.80 0.40
N GLU A 31 4.35 8.99 1.73
CA GLU A 31 3.11 8.83 2.48
C GLU A 31 2.03 9.79 1.99
N GLN A 32 2.39 11.06 1.80
CA GLN A 32 1.48 12.08 1.30
C GLN A 32 0.97 11.76 -0.10
N SER A 33 1.85 11.26 -0.98
CA SER A 33 1.47 10.81 -2.32
C SER A 33 0.46 9.66 -2.31
N ILE A 34 0.64 8.67 -1.43
CA ILE A 34 -0.33 7.57 -1.26
C ILE A 34 -1.66 8.11 -0.73
N PHE A 35 -1.62 9.02 0.25
CA PHE A 35 -2.83 9.61 0.82
C PHE A 35 -3.62 10.43 -0.22
N ASP A 36 -2.94 11.15 -1.12
CA ASP A 36 -3.58 11.85 -2.22
C ASP A 36 -4.23 10.89 -3.23
N HIS A 37 -3.58 9.76 -3.52
CA HIS A 37 -4.18 8.70 -4.33
C HIS A 37 -5.42 8.13 -3.64
N TYR A 38 -5.35 7.83 -2.33
CA TYR A 38 -6.49 7.35 -1.56
C TYR A 38 -7.68 8.32 -1.60
N LYS A 39 -7.46 9.63 -1.42
CA LYS A 39 -8.53 10.63 -1.54
C LYS A 39 -9.19 10.63 -2.92
N LYS A 40 -8.40 10.57 -4.00
CA LYS A 40 -8.93 10.48 -5.37
C LYS A 40 -9.76 9.22 -5.57
N TRP A 41 -9.26 8.09 -5.07
CA TRP A 41 -9.95 6.81 -5.11
C TRP A 41 -11.28 6.87 -4.33
N MET A 42 -11.28 7.45 -3.12
CA MET A 42 -12.51 7.60 -2.33
C MET A 42 -13.57 8.39 -3.10
N ILE A 43 -13.19 9.46 -3.79
CA ILE A 43 -14.11 10.24 -4.62
C ILE A 43 -14.61 9.39 -5.79
N GLN A 44 -13.70 8.72 -6.51
CA GLN A 44 -14.03 7.90 -7.68
C GLN A 44 -15.05 6.79 -7.34
N PHE A 45 -14.91 6.13 -6.19
CA PHE A 45 -15.76 5.02 -5.76
C PHE A 45 -16.78 5.42 -4.69
N SER A 46 -17.00 6.72 -4.50
CA SER A 46 -18.00 7.28 -3.57
C SER A 46 -17.92 6.72 -2.15
N ARG A 47 -16.70 6.56 -1.63
CA ARG A 47 -16.44 6.00 -0.30
C ARG A 47 -16.69 7.05 0.78
N VAL A 48 -17.54 6.68 1.73
CA VAL A 48 -17.86 7.44 2.94
C VAL A 48 -17.74 6.50 4.13
N TYR A 49 -17.07 6.95 5.19
CA TYR A 49 -16.88 6.19 6.42
C TYR A 49 -17.59 6.89 7.58
N ASN A 50 -17.91 6.13 8.62
CA ASN A 50 -18.70 6.65 9.74
C ASN A 50 -17.93 7.63 10.61
N ASP A 51 -16.63 7.39 10.78
CA ASP A 51 -15.75 8.22 11.60
C ASP A 51 -14.29 8.21 11.09
N ASP A 52 -13.48 9.08 11.69
CA ASP A 52 -12.06 9.22 11.32
C ASP A 52 -11.23 7.98 11.68
N PHE A 53 -11.63 7.21 12.69
CA PHE A 53 -10.94 5.99 13.07
C PHE A 53 -11.13 4.89 12.03
N GLU A 54 -12.36 4.69 11.55
CA GLU A 54 -12.66 3.81 10.43
C GLU A 54 -11.91 4.27 9.17
N LYS A 55 -11.94 5.57 8.87
CA LYS A 55 -11.24 6.13 7.70
C LYS A 55 -9.73 5.88 7.75
N GLU A 56 -9.10 6.03 8.91
CA GLU A 56 -7.68 5.73 9.12
C GLU A 56 -7.39 4.23 8.96
N MET A 57 -8.24 3.37 9.53
CA MET A 57 -8.12 1.92 9.38
C MET A 57 -8.23 1.51 7.90
N ARG A 58 -9.23 2.02 7.19
CA ARG A 58 -9.46 1.78 5.75
C ARG A 58 -8.31 2.30 4.90
N PHE A 59 -7.71 3.44 5.27
CA PHE A 59 -6.50 3.93 4.61
C PHE A 59 -5.31 2.96 4.77
N LYS A 60 -5.12 2.38 5.96
CA LYS A 60 -4.05 1.38 6.19
C LYS A 60 -4.25 0.14 5.33
N VAL A 61 -5.49 -0.33 5.17
CA VAL A 61 -5.83 -1.46 4.29
C VAL A 61 -5.59 -1.10 2.83
N PHE A 62 -6.09 0.05 2.39
CA PHE A 62 -5.88 0.57 1.03
C PHE A 62 -4.39 0.63 0.68
N LYS A 63 -3.57 1.20 1.56
CA LYS A 63 -2.11 1.30 1.38
C LYS A 63 -1.45 -0.08 1.24
N LYS A 64 -1.84 -1.04 2.07
CA LYS A 64 -1.34 -2.42 2.00
C LYS A 64 -1.70 -3.07 0.65
N ASN A 65 -2.94 -2.89 0.18
CA ASN A 65 -3.41 -3.45 -1.08
C ASN A 65 -2.78 -2.76 -2.30
N LEU A 66 -2.60 -1.43 -2.26
CA LEU A 66 -1.87 -0.69 -3.30
C LEU A 66 -0.44 -1.22 -3.45
N LYS A 67 0.28 -1.40 -2.34
CA LYS A 67 1.64 -1.98 -2.35
C LYS A 67 1.66 -3.40 -2.92
N PHE A 68 0.65 -4.21 -2.61
CA PHE A 68 0.50 -5.54 -3.20
C PHE A 68 0.30 -5.48 -4.72
N ILE A 69 -0.57 -4.59 -5.21
CA ILE A 69 -0.83 -4.37 -6.63
C ILE A 69 0.45 -3.94 -7.35
N GLU A 70 1.17 -2.96 -6.81
CA GLU A 70 2.43 -2.47 -7.38
C GLU A 70 3.49 -3.57 -7.45
N ASN A 71 3.69 -4.30 -6.36
CA ASN A 71 4.65 -5.41 -6.31
C ASN A 71 4.28 -6.50 -7.32
N PHE A 72 3.01 -6.91 -7.39
CA PHE A 72 2.54 -7.93 -8.33
C PHE A 72 2.77 -7.51 -9.79
N ASN A 73 2.44 -6.26 -10.12
CA ASN A 73 2.62 -5.72 -11.46
C ASN A 73 4.11 -5.55 -11.84
N ASN A 74 4.97 -5.25 -10.87
CA ASN A 74 6.42 -5.09 -11.08
C ASN A 74 7.17 -6.42 -11.27
N MET A 75 6.59 -7.57 -10.88
CA MET A 75 7.22 -8.87 -11.12
C MET A 75 7.35 -9.19 -12.62
N GLY A 76 6.52 -8.59 -13.49
CA GLY A 76 6.65 -8.66 -14.94
C GLY A 76 6.38 -10.02 -15.59
N ASN A 77 6.21 -11.09 -14.81
CA ASN A 77 5.99 -12.46 -15.26
C ASN A 77 4.50 -12.88 -15.24
N GLN A 78 3.60 -11.94 -14.99
CA GLN A 78 2.17 -12.19 -14.85
C GLN A 78 1.45 -11.93 -16.18
N SER A 79 0.51 -12.80 -16.53
CA SER A 79 -0.30 -12.66 -17.76
C SER A 79 -1.39 -11.58 -17.65
N TYR A 80 -1.55 -10.99 -16.48
CA TYR A 80 -2.52 -9.93 -16.19
C TYR A 80 -1.93 -8.93 -15.20
N LYS A 81 -2.58 -7.78 -15.09
CA LYS A 81 -2.24 -6.74 -14.10
C LYS A 81 -3.36 -6.60 -13.09
N LEU A 82 -2.99 -6.28 -11.86
CA LEU A 82 -3.94 -5.84 -10.85
C LEU A 82 -4.14 -4.33 -10.94
N GLY A 83 -5.33 -3.88 -10.57
CA GLY A 83 -5.69 -2.47 -10.53
C GLY A 83 -6.40 -2.15 -9.22
N VAL A 84 -6.30 -0.89 -8.82
CA VAL A 84 -7.11 -0.33 -7.74
C VAL A 84 -8.58 -0.38 -8.18
N ASN A 85 -9.46 -0.90 -7.33
CA ASN A 85 -10.89 -1.08 -7.58
C ASN A 85 -11.73 -0.78 -6.32
N ASP A 86 -13.04 -1.04 -6.38
CA ASP A 86 -13.97 -0.87 -5.26
C ASP A 86 -13.53 -1.55 -3.95
N PHE A 87 -12.89 -2.71 -4.01
CA PHE A 87 -12.55 -3.51 -2.84
C PHE A 87 -11.16 -3.20 -2.26
N THR A 88 -10.52 -2.12 -2.72
CA THR A 88 -9.11 -1.86 -2.36
C THR A 88 -8.92 -1.53 -0.88
N ASP A 89 -9.93 -1.04 -0.18
CA ASP A 89 -9.93 -0.77 1.27
C ASP A 89 -10.43 -1.96 2.12
N MET A 90 -10.68 -3.12 1.51
CA MET A 90 -11.13 -4.32 2.20
C MET A 90 -9.98 -5.30 2.46
N THR A 91 -10.04 -5.99 3.59
CA THR A 91 -9.19 -7.15 3.84
C THR A 91 -9.68 -8.36 3.05
N LYS A 92 -8.82 -9.37 2.89
CA LYS A 92 -9.21 -10.63 2.25
C LYS A 92 -10.37 -11.27 3.00
N GLU A 93 -10.32 -11.24 4.33
CA GLU A 93 -11.31 -11.85 5.21
C GLU A 93 -12.67 -11.13 5.10
N GLU A 94 -12.67 -9.79 5.03
CA GLU A 94 -13.89 -9.01 4.82
C GLU A 94 -14.50 -9.25 3.43
N PHE A 95 -13.66 -9.32 2.39
CA PHE A 95 -14.11 -9.59 1.04
C PHE A 95 -14.76 -10.98 0.93
N LEU A 96 -14.11 -12.01 1.47
CA LEU A 96 -14.66 -13.37 1.50
C LEU A 96 -15.94 -13.48 2.35
N ALA A 97 -15.95 -12.81 3.50
CA ALA A 97 -17.12 -12.79 4.38
C ALA A 97 -18.38 -12.24 3.70
N THR A 98 -18.21 -11.22 2.84
CA THR A 98 -19.32 -10.44 2.30
C THR A 98 -19.71 -10.87 0.89
N TYR A 99 -18.72 -11.22 0.05
CA TYR A 99 -18.92 -11.36 -1.39
C TYR A 99 -18.79 -12.80 -1.91
N THR A 100 -18.42 -13.78 -1.09
CA THR A 100 -18.24 -15.17 -1.55
C THR A 100 -19.14 -16.19 -0.87
N GLY A 101 -20.16 -15.76 -0.14
CA GLY A 101 -21.13 -16.68 0.48
C GLY A 101 -20.55 -17.51 1.63
N GLY A 102 -19.50 -17.02 2.29
CA GLY A 102 -18.96 -17.64 3.51
C GLY A 102 -17.82 -18.63 3.33
N LEU A 103 -17.07 -18.57 2.21
CA LEU A 103 -15.85 -19.38 1.98
C LEU A 103 -14.65 -18.95 2.84
N ARG A 104 -14.87 -18.69 4.13
CA ARG A 104 -13.84 -18.24 5.09
C ARG A 104 -12.74 -19.27 5.31
N ASP A 105 -13.08 -20.56 5.18
CA ASP A 105 -12.17 -21.68 5.47
C ASP A 105 -11.42 -22.21 4.22
N ILE A 106 -11.69 -21.64 3.04
CA ILE A 106 -10.94 -22.01 1.84
C ILE A 106 -9.70 -21.13 1.77
N ASN A 107 -8.53 -21.74 1.96
CA ASN A 107 -7.25 -21.11 1.67
C ASN A 107 -7.12 -20.91 0.15
N ILE A 108 -7.86 -19.95 -0.41
CA ILE A 108 -7.75 -19.58 -1.81
C ILE A 108 -6.39 -18.91 -1.97
N ASN A 109 -5.46 -19.69 -2.49
CA ASN A 109 -4.24 -19.19 -3.07
C ASN A 109 -4.68 -18.37 -4.29
N VAL A 110 -4.43 -17.06 -4.28
CA VAL A 110 -4.84 -16.17 -5.39
C VAL A 110 -4.16 -16.59 -6.71
N THR A 111 -3.10 -17.42 -6.64
CA THR A 111 -2.45 -18.09 -7.75
C THR A 111 -3.24 -19.23 -8.40
N SER A 112 -4.34 -19.69 -7.80
CA SER A 112 -5.16 -20.80 -8.31
C SER A 112 -6.61 -20.41 -8.63
N LEU A 113 -6.93 -19.12 -8.70
CA LEU A 113 -8.26 -18.71 -9.19
C LEU A 113 -8.39 -19.18 -10.65
N PRO A 114 -9.43 -19.96 -11.01
CA PRO A 114 -9.69 -20.25 -12.40
C PRO A 114 -9.96 -18.92 -13.11
N LYS A 115 -9.41 -18.75 -14.32
CA LYS A 115 -9.79 -17.67 -15.23
C LYS A 115 -11.31 -17.61 -15.23
N VAL A 116 -11.88 -16.52 -14.70
CA VAL A 116 -13.30 -16.23 -14.89
C VAL A 116 -13.47 -16.00 -16.38
N VAL A 117 -13.92 -17.04 -17.07
CA VAL A 117 -14.44 -16.97 -18.43
C VAL A 117 -15.83 -16.36 -18.31
N HIS A 118 -15.94 -15.09 -18.67
CA HIS A 118 -17.15 -14.57 -19.32
C HIS A 118 -16.76 -14.40 -20.78
N GLN A 119 -16.95 -15.39 -21.65
CA GLN A 119 -18.22 -15.79 -22.28
C GLN A 119 -18.99 -14.59 -22.84
N THR A 120 -18.87 -14.48 -24.15
CA THR A 120 -19.56 -13.63 -25.12
C THR A 120 -21.07 -13.61 -24.91
N ILE A 121 -21.66 -12.42 -24.99
CA ILE A 121 -22.77 -12.13 -25.93
C ILE A 121 -22.40 -10.82 -26.63
#